data_AF-A0A9Q3HLL3-F1
#
_entry.id   AF-A0A9Q3HLL3-F1
#
_cell.length_a   1.000
_cell.length_b   1.000
_cell.length_c   1.000
_cell.angle_alpha   90.00
_cell.angle_beta   90.00
_cell.angle_gamma   90.00
#
_symmetry.space_group_name_H-M   'P 1'
#
loop_
_entity.id
_entity.type
_entity.pdbx_description
1 polymer ?
#
loop_
_entity_poly.entity_id
_entity_poly.type
_entity_poly.pdbx_seq_one_letter_code
_entity_poly.pdbx_strand_id
1 'polypeptide(L)'
;MLMKNRPAFSIGEEPLGKIRAHDIELYLNVERPYLPMVRRPPYPESLETRKEIEKHINELLEMDVIRKIGHNKVVEITNPVLITWHDGKSRLC
;
A
#
# COMPACT_ATOMS: atom_id res chain seq x y z
N MET A 1 13.94 -5.12 -29.14
CA MET A 1 14.18 -5.36 -27.70
C MET A 1 12.88 -5.66 -26.97
N LEU A 2 11.92 -4.72 -26.95
CA LEU A 2 10.59 -4.87 -26.32
C LEU A 2 9.82 -6.13 -26.79
N MET A 3 9.72 -6.36 -28.10
CA MET A 3 9.01 -7.52 -28.67
C MET A 3 9.65 -8.88 -28.33
N LYS A 4 10.98 -8.93 -28.17
CA LYS A 4 11.72 -10.18 -27.90
C LYS A 4 11.73 -10.55 -26.43
N ASN A 5 11.76 -9.55 -25.53
CA ASN A 5 11.85 -9.73 -24.08
C ASN A 5 10.59 -9.20 -23.38
N ARG A 6 9.42 -9.34 -24.00
CA ARG A 6 8.14 -8.80 -23.49
C ARG A 6 7.90 -9.05 -21.98
N PRO A 7 8.12 -10.25 -21.41
CA PRO A 7 7.89 -10.49 -19.98
C PRO A 7 8.89 -9.78 -19.05
N ALA A 8 9.99 -9.26 -19.57
CA ALA A 8 10.96 -8.50 -18.78
C ALA A 8 10.57 -7.03 -18.60
N PHE A 9 9.51 -6.57 -19.26
CA PHE A 9 9.00 -5.20 -19.15
C PHE A 9 7.69 -5.19 -18.38
N SER A 10 7.49 -4.14 -17.56
CA SER A 10 6.24 -3.89 -16.83
C SER A 10 5.15 -3.34 -17.77
N ILE A 11 4.84 -4.09 -18.82
CA ILE A 11 3.70 -3.83 -19.69
C ILE A 11 2.48 -4.35 -18.92
N GLY A 12 1.45 -3.53 -18.70
CA GLY A 12 0.29 -3.83 -17.84
C GLY A 12 -0.61 -4.99 -18.28
N GLU A 13 -0.08 -5.91 -19.09
CA GLU A 13 -0.71 -7.15 -19.54
C GLU A 13 -0.46 -8.31 -18.56
N GLU A 14 0.63 -8.27 -17.79
CA GLU A 14 0.92 -9.28 -16.76
C GLU A 14 0.64 -8.76 -15.34
N PRO A 15 0.01 -9.57 -14.47
CA PRO A 15 -0.25 -9.17 -13.10
C PRO A 15 1.05 -9.01 -12.32
N LEU A 16 1.08 -8.01 -11.43
CA LEU A 16 2.14 -7.90 -10.42
C LEU A 16 2.12 -9.14 -9.52
N GLY A 17 3.30 -9.61 -9.11
CA GLY A 17 3.40 -10.77 -8.21
C GLY A 17 3.22 -12.14 -8.87
N LYS A 18 3.28 -12.25 -10.21
CA LYS A 18 3.29 -13.53 -10.95
C LYS A 18 4.37 -14.50 -10.43
N ILE A 19 5.48 -13.97 -9.93
CA ILE A 19 6.53 -14.72 -9.25
C ILE A 19 6.31 -14.57 -7.74
N ARG A 20 5.99 -15.69 -7.06
CA ARG A 20 5.88 -15.74 -5.60
C ARG A 20 7.26 -16.06 -5.01
N ALA A 21 7.80 -15.13 -4.24
CA ALA A 21 9.00 -15.35 -3.43
C ALA A 21 8.61 -15.97 -2.07
N HIS A 22 9.58 -16.10 -1.16
CA HIS A 22 9.33 -16.52 0.21
C HIS A 22 8.59 -15.43 0.99
N ASP A 23 7.70 -15.84 1.89
CA ASP A 23 7.05 -14.94 2.83
C ASP A 23 8.08 -14.37 3.82
N ILE A 24 7.90 -13.09 4.18
CA ILE A 24 8.78 -12.37 5.10
C ILE A 24 8.07 -12.22 6.44
N GLU A 25 8.71 -12.69 7.51
CA GLU A 25 8.28 -12.43 8.88
C GLU A 25 9.04 -11.23 9.44
N LEU A 26 8.30 -10.22 9.90
CA LEU A 26 8.85 -9.00 10.48
C LEU A 26 8.56 -8.96 11.98
N TYR A 27 9.59 -8.67 12.77
CA TYR A 27 9.52 -8.62 14.22
C TYR A 27 9.89 -7.23 14.73
N LEU A 28 9.20 -6.75 15.77
CA LEU A 28 9.58 -5.53 16.46
C LEU A 28 10.84 -5.79 17.30
N ASN A 29 11.81 -4.88 17.23
CA ASN A 29 13.05 -4.95 18.00
C ASN A 29 12.94 -4.28 19.38
N VAL A 30 11.73 -3.91 19.80
CA VAL A 30 11.45 -3.13 21.02
C VAL A 30 10.37 -3.82 21.83
N GLU A 31 10.58 -3.82 23.15
CA GLU A 31 9.66 -4.43 24.12
C GLU A 31 9.06 -3.37 25.05
N ARG A 32 8.05 -3.77 25.82
CA ARG A 32 7.47 -2.91 26.86
C ARG A 32 8.56 -2.48 27.86
N PRO A 33 8.50 -1.24 28.40
CA PRO A 33 7.37 -0.29 28.35
C PRO A 33 7.40 0.69 27.15
N TYR A 34 8.42 0.65 26.30
CA TYR A 34 8.65 1.67 25.26
C TYR A 34 8.23 1.19 23.86
N LEU A 35 6.97 0.77 23.73
CA LEU A 35 6.43 0.45 22.40
C LEU A 35 6.25 1.74 21.58
N PRO A 36 6.65 1.75 20.29
CA PRO A 36 6.30 2.81 19.35
C PRO A 36 4.79 3.02 19.37
N MET A 37 4.31 4.23 19.08
CA MET A 37 2.86 4.45 18.98
C MET A 37 2.30 3.68 17.79
N VAL A 38 1.74 2.50 18.09
CA VAL A 38 1.37 1.48 17.10
C VAL A 38 0.05 1.84 16.41
N ARG A 39 -0.85 2.57 17.07
CA ARG A 39 -2.16 2.96 16.53
C ARG A 39 -2.30 4.46 16.42
N ARG A 40 -2.26 4.96 15.18
CA ARG A 40 -2.49 6.37 14.86
C ARG A 40 -3.81 6.52 14.10
N PRO A 41 -4.65 7.51 14.47
CA PRO A 41 -5.83 7.83 13.67
C PRO A 41 -5.41 8.42 12.32
N PRO A 42 -6.26 8.32 11.28
CA PRO A 42 -6.03 9.04 10.03
C PRO A 42 -6.07 10.55 10.27
N TYR A 43 -5.30 11.30 9.49
CA TYR A 43 -5.36 12.75 9.53
C TYR A 43 -6.66 13.25 8.88
N PRO A 44 -7.22 14.40 9.32
CA PRO A 44 -8.32 15.01 8.61
C PRO A 44 -7.87 15.42 7.20
N GLU A 45 -8.69 15.07 6.22
CA GLU A 45 -8.35 15.21 4.80
C GLU A 45 -9.46 15.95 4.05
N SER A 46 -9.07 16.66 2.99
CA SER A 46 -10.03 17.36 2.12
C SER A 46 -10.82 16.34 1.27
N LEU A 47 -11.99 16.77 0.76
CA LEU A 47 -12.79 15.93 -0.14
C LEU A 47 -12.02 15.52 -1.41
N GLU A 48 -11.19 16.41 -1.93
CA GLU A 48 -10.33 16.13 -3.10
C GLU A 48 -9.26 15.09 -2.76
N THR A 49 -8.57 15.29 -1.63
CA THR A 49 -7.56 14.33 -1.12
C THR A 49 -8.16 12.94 -0.93
N ARG A 50 -9.35 12.87 -0.33
CA ARG A 50 -10.04 11.60 -0.09
C ARG A 50 -10.34 10.84 -1.38
N LYS A 51 -10.80 11.54 -2.42
CA LYS A 51 -11.09 10.95 -3.74
C LYS A 51 -9.83 10.36 -4.38
N GLU A 52 -8.72 11.07 -4.30
CA GLU A 52 -7.44 10.59 -4.82
C GLU A 52 -6.92 9.39 -4.02
N ILE A 53 -7.02 9.42 -2.69
CA ILE A 53 -6.69 8.26 -1.84
C ILE A 53 -7.52 7.04 -2.26
N GLU A 54 -8.83 7.20 -2.39
CA GLU A 54 -9.74 6.11 -2.76
C GLU A 54 -9.40 5.54 -4.14
N LYS A 55 -9.09 6.40 -5.11
CA LYS A 55 -8.60 5.99 -6.43
C LYS A 55 -7.34 5.12 -6.34
N HIS A 56 -6.31 5.59 -5.64
CA HIS A 56 -5.04 4.84 -5.47
C HIS A 56 -5.26 3.52 -4.73
N ILE A 57 -6.10 3.50 -3.68
CA ILE A 57 -6.43 2.28 -2.94
C ILE A 57 -7.13 1.26 -3.85
N ASN A 58 -8.08 1.69 -4.68
CA ASN A 58 -8.78 0.80 -5.60
C ASN A 58 -7.83 0.21 -6.65
N GLU A 59 -6.94 1.02 -7.24
CA GLU A 59 -5.90 0.53 -8.15
C GLU A 59 -5.01 -0.53 -7.49
N LEU A 60 -4.56 -0.31 -6.25
CA LEU A 60 -3.74 -1.26 -5.49
C LEU A 60 -4.49 -2.55 -5.12
N LEU A 61 -5.80 -2.47 -4.88
CA LEU A 61 -6.65 -3.64 -4.63
C LEU A 61 -6.81 -4.48 -5.91
N GLU A 62 -7.02 -3.83 -7.06
CA GLU A 62 -7.13 -4.51 -8.36
C GLU A 62 -5.82 -5.22 -8.75
N MET A 63 -4.68 -4.64 -8.38
CA MET A 63 -3.35 -5.23 -8.58
C MET A 63 -2.96 -6.30 -7.55
N ASP A 64 -3.84 -6.62 -6.58
CA ASP A 64 -3.58 -7.58 -5.48
C ASP A 64 -2.31 -7.25 -4.65
N VAL A 65 -1.96 -5.96 -4.57
CA VAL A 65 -0.81 -5.46 -3.78
C VAL A 65 -1.22 -5.25 -2.32
N ILE A 66 -2.45 -4.79 -2.11
CA ILE A 66 -3.04 -4.62 -0.78
C ILE A 66 -4.35 -5.40 -0.68
N ARG A 67 -4.80 -5.65 0.55
CA ARG A 67 -6.07 -6.35 0.80
C ARG A 67 -6.84 -5.70 1.93
N LYS A 68 -8.17 -5.85 1.90
CA LYS A 68 -9.03 -5.50 3.03
C LYS A 68 -8.84 -6.52 4.15
N ILE A 69 -8.63 -6.03 5.37
CA ILE A 69 -8.63 -6.85 6.58
C ILE A 69 -10.08 -6.92 7.09
N GLY A 70 -10.60 -8.14 7.30
CA GLY A 70 -11.97 -8.34 7.78
C GLY A 70 -12.15 -7.92 9.24
N HIS A 71 -13.37 -7.54 9.62
CA HIS A 71 -13.73 -7.03 10.95
C HIS A 71 -13.32 -7.93 12.12
N ASN A 72 -13.19 -9.24 11.90
CA ASN A 72 -12.83 -10.22 12.94
C ASN A 72 -11.32 -10.33 13.19
N LYS A 73 -10.48 -9.58 12.46
CA LYS A 73 -9.03 -9.61 12.62
C LYS A 73 -8.54 -8.43 13.44
N VAL A 74 -7.66 -8.69 14.39
CA VAL A 74 -7.00 -7.65 15.18
C VAL A 74 -5.98 -6.94 14.30
N VAL A 75 -6.13 -5.62 14.16
CA VAL A 75 -5.10 -4.76 13.57
C VAL A 75 -4.23 -4.23 14.70
N GLU A 76 -2.99 -4.67 14.74
CA GLU A 76 -2.04 -4.24 15.77
C GLU A 76 -1.55 -2.81 15.45
N ILE A 77 -1.26 -2.55 14.18
CA ILE A 77 -0.62 -1.31 13.69
C ILE A 77 -1.50 -0.53 12.72
N THR A 78 -1.67 0.78 12.98
CA THR A 78 -2.28 1.73 12.06
C THR A 78 -1.40 2.96 11.92
N ASN A 79 -1.09 3.31 10.67
CA ASN A 79 -0.39 4.54 10.32
C ASN A 79 -1.31 5.38 9.42
N PRO A 80 -1.31 6.72 9.59
CA PRO A 80 -2.07 7.59 8.71
C PRO A 80 -1.42 7.56 7.31
N VAL A 81 -2.28 7.56 6.30
CA VAL A 81 -1.88 7.66 4.90
C VAL A 81 -1.98 9.12 4.47
N LEU A 82 -1.06 9.55 3.61
CA LEU A 82 -1.01 10.91 3.08
C LEU A 82 -1.03 10.89 1.55
N ILE A 83 -1.44 12.01 0.96
CA ILE A 83 -1.23 12.27 -0.47
C ILE A 83 -0.22 13.40 -0.61
N THR A 84 0.73 13.18 -1.50
CA THR A 84 1.63 14.23 -1.98
C THR A 84 1.33 14.52 -3.45
N TRP A 85 1.54 15.77 -3.85
CA TRP A 85 1.30 16.22 -5.22
C TRP A 85 2.62 16.59 -5.88
N HIS A 86 2.83 16.08 -7.10
CA HIS A 86 4.00 16.39 -7.90
C HIS A 86 3.61 16.44 -9.38
N ASP A 87 3.94 17.52 -10.09
CA ASP A 87 3.59 17.75 -11.50
C ASP A 87 2.10 17.48 -11.83
N GLY A 88 1.20 17.93 -10.94
CA GLY A 88 -0.24 17.71 -11.11
C GLY A 88 -0.72 16.27 -10.92
N LYS A 89 0.14 15.38 -10.42
CA LYS A 89 -0.19 13.98 -10.11
C LYS A 89 -0.12 13.73 -8.60
N SER A 90 -1.12 13.03 -8.08
CA SER A 90 -1.20 12.58 -6.70
C SER A 90 -0.37 11.30 -6.49
N ARG A 91 0.22 11.14 -5.31
CA ARG A 91 0.97 9.95 -4.88
C ARG A 91 0.59 9.60 -3.45
N LEU A 92 0.31 8.33 -3.20
CA LEU A 92 0.05 7.79 -1.87
C LEU A 92 1.37 7.63 -1.09
N CYS A 93 1.39 8.05 0.17
CA CYS A 93 2.55 8.01 1.07
C CYS A 93 2.19 7.47 2.45
#